data_AF-A0KLR9-F1
#
_entry.id   AF-A0KLR9-F1
#
_cell.length_a   1.000
_cell.length_b   1.000
_cell.length_c   1.000
_cell.angle_alpha   90.00
_cell.angle_beta   90.00
_cell.angle_gamma   90.00
#
_symmetry.space_group_name_H-M   'P 1'
#
loop_
_entity.id
_entity.type
_entity.pdbx_description
1 polymer ?
#
loop_
_entity_poly.entity_id
_entity_poly.type
_entity_poly.pdbx_seq_one_letter_code
_entity_poly.pdbx_strand_id
1 'polypeptide(L)'
;MTLLLTTLALAPLQCDLSVKTQSRVNEPLPLVMTLTNRGEGPLEVLSWFTPFEGWFADAIDLTLDDRPIPYKGPLAKRGNPGAEDFFLLGAGQQSQADADLTLAYDLSRPGRYQLSYRAQPLTLTRGVAPRCPVIHFTRLPAS
;
A
#
# COMPACT_ATOMS: atom_id res chain seq x y z
N MET A 1 1.83 -11.24 42.77
CA MET A 1 0.89 -10.95 41.65
C MET A 1 1.74 -10.56 40.45
N THR A 2 2.14 -11.56 39.65
CA THR A 2 3.05 -11.38 38.53
C THR A 2 2.23 -10.88 37.34
N LEU A 3 2.39 -9.61 36.95
CA LEU A 3 1.83 -9.13 35.70
C LEU A 3 2.58 -9.83 34.56
N LEU A 4 1.89 -10.71 33.82
CA LEU A 4 2.32 -11.08 32.48
C LEU A 4 2.17 -9.83 31.61
N LEU A 5 3.26 -9.13 31.34
CA LEU A 5 3.35 -8.27 30.17
C LEU A 5 3.40 -9.20 28.96
N THR A 6 2.24 -9.52 28.39
CA THR A 6 2.17 -10.02 27.03
C THR A 6 2.70 -8.91 26.12
N THR A 7 3.98 -8.96 25.79
CA THR A 7 4.53 -8.25 24.65
C THR A 7 3.84 -8.82 23.42
N LEU A 8 2.81 -8.14 22.91
CA LEU A 8 2.44 -8.33 21.50
C LEU A 8 3.69 -7.91 20.71
N ALA A 9 4.38 -8.88 20.13
CA ALA A 9 5.35 -8.58 19.09
C ALA A 9 4.58 -7.90 17.96
N LEU A 10 4.71 -6.57 17.85
CA LEU A 10 4.26 -5.87 16.65
C LEU A 10 4.94 -6.53 15.45
N ALA A 11 4.20 -6.74 14.36
CA ALA A 11 4.82 -7.14 13.11
C ALA A 11 5.99 -6.19 12.81
N PRO A 12 7.19 -6.71 12.50
CA PRO A 12 8.39 -5.88 12.42
C PRO A 12 8.35 -4.91 11.25
N LEU A 13 7.55 -5.20 10.21
CA LEU A 13 7.34 -4.28 9.09
C LEU A 13 6.21 -3.30 9.41
N GLN A 14 6.55 -2.04 9.66
CA GLN A 14 5.59 -0.95 9.68
C GLN A 14 5.36 -0.44 8.25
N CYS A 15 4.10 -0.15 7.91
CA CYS A 15 3.72 0.54 6.69
C CYS A 15 3.00 1.86 7.01
N ASP A 16 3.45 2.93 6.39
CA ASP A 16 2.77 4.23 6.35
C ASP A 16 2.40 4.58 4.91
N LEU A 17 1.17 5.06 4.71
CA LEU A 17 0.68 5.53 3.42
C LEU A 17 0.42 7.03 3.47
N SER A 18 0.73 7.72 2.38
CA SER A 18 0.48 9.14 2.23
C SER A 18 0.03 9.49 0.82
N VAL A 19 -0.92 10.42 0.74
CA VAL A 19 -1.33 11.15 -0.46
C VAL A 19 -1.52 12.60 -0.08
N LYS A 20 -1.58 13.51 -1.06
CA LYS A 20 -2.04 14.88 -0.79
C LYS A 20 -3.49 14.82 -0.27
N THR A 21 -3.72 15.29 0.95
CA THR A 21 -5.01 15.17 1.64
C THR A 21 -6.14 15.93 0.95
N GLN A 22 -5.81 17.00 0.22
CA GLN A 22 -6.71 17.72 -0.68
C GLN A 22 -6.00 18.04 -2.00
N SER A 23 -6.52 17.56 -3.13
CA SER A 23 -6.00 17.85 -4.46
C SER A 23 -7.12 18.08 -5.46
N ARG A 24 -6.90 18.81 -6.55
CA ARG A 24 -7.93 19.00 -7.58
C ARG A 24 -8.08 17.76 -8.46
N VAL A 25 -9.25 17.53 -9.03
CA VAL A 25 -9.54 16.38 -9.93
C VAL A 25 -8.65 16.30 -11.18
N ASN A 26 -7.99 17.39 -11.58
CA ASN A 26 -7.06 17.45 -12.72
C ASN A 26 -5.57 17.37 -12.31
N GLU A 27 -5.26 17.23 -11.03
CA GLU A 27 -3.90 17.04 -10.53
C GLU A 27 -3.55 15.52 -10.47
N PRO A 28 -2.31 15.12 -10.79
CA PRO A 28 -1.76 13.82 -10.42
C PRO A 28 -1.94 13.52 -8.92
N LEU A 29 -2.05 12.25 -8.55
CA LEU A 29 -2.16 11.85 -7.14
C LEU A 29 -1.27 10.64 -6.83
N PRO A 30 0.04 10.87 -6.58
CA PRO A 30 0.93 9.83 -6.11
C PRO A 30 0.48 9.29 -4.74
N LEU A 31 0.33 7.97 -4.64
CA LEU A 31 0.31 7.24 -3.39
C LEU A 31 1.75 6.91 -3.01
N VAL A 32 2.22 7.50 -1.92
CA VAL A 32 3.52 7.21 -1.34
C VAL A 32 3.35 6.12 -0.29
N MET A 33 4.10 5.03 -0.44
CA MET A 33 4.22 3.98 0.56
C MET A 33 5.61 4.05 1.20
N THR A 34 5.64 4.10 2.52
CA THR A 34 6.86 4.04 3.31
C THR A 34 6.84 2.78 4.15
N LEU A 35 7.89 1.98 4.03
CA LEU A 35 8.05 0.73 4.74
C LEU A 35 9.27 0.81 5.65
N THR A 36 9.07 0.52 6.93
CA THR A 36 10.12 0.60 7.96
C THR A 36 10.24 -0.73 8.66
N ASN A 37 11.44 -1.32 8.66
CA ASN A 37 11.73 -2.51 9.45
C ASN A 37 12.10 -2.10 10.88
N ARG A 38 11.15 -2.27 11.80
CA ARG A 38 11.30 -2.08 13.25
C ARG A 38 11.80 -3.33 13.99
N GLY A 39 12.13 -4.40 13.27
CA GLY A 39 12.72 -5.61 13.82
C GLY A 39 14.23 -5.52 13.97
N GLU A 40 14.81 -6.58 14.54
CA GLU A 40 16.26 -6.68 14.83
C GLU A 40 17.07 -7.35 13.72
N GLY A 41 16.40 -7.95 12.73
CA GLY A 41 17.03 -8.64 11.60
C GLY A 41 16.50 -8.16 10.24
N PRO A 42 17.15 -8.55 9.13
CA PRO A 42 16.68 -8.19 7.80
C PRO A 42 15.34 -8.87 7.47
N LEU A 43 14.51 -8.17 6.68
CA LEU A 43 13.26 -8.67 6.14
C LEU A 43 13.33 -8.73 4.62
N GLU A 44 12.83 -9.81 4.04
CA GLU A 44 12.49 -9.88 2.62
C GLU A 44 11.06 -9.39 2.45
N VAL A 45 10.87 -8.29 1.74
CA VAL A 45 9.57 -7.65 1.59
C VAL A 45 9.07 -7.83 0.17
N LEU A 46 7.88 -8.44 0.02
CA LEU A 46 7.25 -8.65 -1.27
C LEU A 46 6.86 -7.28 -1.87
N SER A 47 7.34 -7.01 -3.08
CA SER A 47 7.02 -5.78 -3.82
C SER A 47 5.63 -5.79 -4.46
N TRP A 48 5.07 -6.98 -4.71
CA TRP A 48 3.76 -7.11 -5.35
C TRP A 48 2.66 -6.41 -4.57
N PHE A 49 1.67 -5.90 -5.29
CA PHE A 49 0.53 -5.17 -4.76
C PHE A 49 0.92 -3.88 -4.04
N THR A 50 2.06 -3.27 -4.37
CA THR A 50 2.53 -2.03 -3.74
C THR A 50 3.04 -1.04 -4.78
N PRO A 51 3.21 0.25 -4.42
CA PRO A 51 3.87 1.22 -5.30
C PRO A 51 5.29 0.82 -5.73
N PHE A 52 5.98 -0.07 -5.03
CA PHE A 52 7.32 -0.54 -5.42
C PHE A 52 7.33 -1.30 -6.76
N GLU A 53 6.18 -1.84 -7.20
CA GLU A 53 6.03 -2.40 -8.53
C GLU A 53 5.23 -1.50 -9.50
N GLY A 54 4.73 -0.34 -9.03
CA GLY A 54 3.74 0.45 -9.75
C GLY A 54 2.34 -0.18 -9.70
N TRP A 55 1.58 -0.08 -10.80
CA TRP A 55 0.20 -0.56 -10.87
C TRP A 55 0.08 -1.75 -11.82
N PHE A 56 0.39 -2.94 -11.34
CA PHE A 56 0.19 -4.20 -12.10
C PHE A 56 -0.79 -5.15 -11.40
N ALA A 57 -1.62 -4.63 -10.48
CA ALA A 57 -2.58 -5.41 -9.74
C ALA A 57 -3.75 -4.57 -9.21
N ASP A 58 -4.93 -5.19 -9.15
CA ASP A 58 -6.11 -4.65 -8.47
C ASP A 58 -5.98 -4.87 -6.95
N ALA A 59 -5.03 -4.16 -6.33
CA ALA A 59 -4.63 -4.36 -4.93
C ALA A 59 -5.41 -3.50 -3.92
N ILE A 60 -6.11 -2.47 -4.39
CA ILE A 60 -6.66 -1.40 -3.56
C ILE A 60 -8.19 -1.37 -3.69
N ASP A 61 -8.87 -1.48 -2.55
CA ASP A 61 -10.26 -1.06 -2.43
C ASP A 61 -10.30 0.46 -2.30
N LEU A 62 -10.81 1.10 -3.35
CA LEU A 62 -11.02 2.54 -3.40
C LEU A 62 -12.51 2.85 -3.45
N THR A 63 -12.98 3.75 -2.58
CA THR A 63 -14.36 4.24 -2.61
C THR A 63 -14.39 5.76 -2.73
N LEU A 64 -15.45 6.26 -3.37
CA LEU A 64 -15.88 7.67 -3.36
C LEU A 64 -17.26 7.72 -2.71
N ASP A 65 -17.36 8.40 -1.57
CA ASP A 65 -18.61 8.48 -0.79
C ASP A 65 -19.26 7.08 -0.65
N ASP A 66 -18.46 6.11 -0.21
CA ASP A 66 -18.81 4.69 -0.01
C ASP A 66 -19.16 3.88 -1.27
N ARG A 67 -19.06 4.48 -2.47
CA ARG A 67 -19.24 3.77 -3.73
C ARG A 67 -17.89 3.29 -4.28
N PRO A 68 -17.74 2.01 -4.62
CA PRO A 68 -16.49 1.48 -5.14
C PRO A 68 -16.09 2.13 -6.47
N ILE A 69 -14.81 2.42 -6.61
CA ILE A 69 -14.18 2.86 -7.85
C ILE A 69 -13.40 1.67 -8.43
N PRO A 70 -13.74 1.20 -9.64
CA PRO A 70 -13.06 0.06 -10.23
C PRO A 70 -11.63 0.41 -10.65
N TYR A 71 -10.73 -0.55 -10.49
CA TYR A 71 -9.39 -0.50 -11.07
C TYR A 71 -9.45 -0.61 -12.59
N LYS A 72 -8.64 0.20 -13.27
CA LYS A 72 -8.53 0.28 -14.74
C LYS A 72 -7.09 0.07 -15.24
N GLY A 73 -6.15 -0.21 -14.34
CA GLY A 73 -4.75 -0.44 -14.69
C GLY A 73 -4.49 -1.85 -15.25
N PRO A 74 -3.24 -2.15 -15.64
CA PRO A 74 -2.87 -3.48 -16.12
C PRO A 74 -2.88 -4.52 -14.98
N LEU A 75 -3.05 -5.79 -15.35
CA LEU A 75 -3.02 -6.93 -14.43
C LEU A 75 -1.92 -7.89 -14.87
N ALA A 76 -0.93 -8.11 -14.00
CA ALA A 76 0.08 -9.13 -14.24
C ALA A 76 -0.45 -10.53 -13.92
N LYS A 77 -0.18 -11.48 -14.82
CA LYS A 77 -0.37 -12.91 -14.55
C LYS A 77 0.83 -13.44 -13.75
N ARG A 78 0.59 -14.09 -12.62
CA ARG A 78 1.67 -14.49 -11.69
C ARG A 78 1.53 -15.94 -11.23
N GLY A 79 2.68 -16.58 -10.99
CA GLY A 79 2.79 -17.82 -10.23
C GLY A 79 3.08 -17.51 -8.76
N ASN A 80 3.81 -18.40 -8.09
CA ASN A 80 4.36 -18.09 -6.77
C ASN A 80 5.49 -17.05 -6.90
N PRO A 81 5.67 -16.14 -5.93
CA PRO A 81 6.74 -15.16 -5.99
C PRO A 81 8.13 -15.83 -5.91
N GLY A 82 9.01 -15.43 -6.82
CA GLY A 82 10.43 -15.79 -6.89
C GLY A 82 11.28 -14.92 -5.96
N ALA A 83 12.61 -15.04 -6.04
CA ALA A 83 13.49 -14.24 -5.20
C ALA A 83 13.56 -12.77 -5.63
N GLU A 84 13.40 -12.52 -6.93
CA GLU A 84 13.40 -11.23 -7.59
C GLU A 84 12.19 -10.35 -7.22
N ASP A 85 11.12 -10.96 -6.71
CA ASP A 85 9.89 -10.27 -6.33
C ASP A 85 9.98 -9.62 -4.93
N PHE A 86 11.04 -9.94 -4.18
CA PHE A 86 11.30 -9.39 -2.86
C PHE A 86 12.48 -8.42 -2.91
N PHE A 87 12.42 -7.38 -2.09
CA PHE A 87 13.57 -6.56 -1.77
C PHE A 87 13.97 -6.74 -0.30
N LEU A 88 15.25 -6.55 0.00
CA LEU A 88 15.78 -6.66 1.35
C LEU A 88 15.63 -5.33 2.10
N LEU A 89 15.09 -5.38 3.31
CA LEU A 89 15.02 -4.25 4.23
C LEU A 89 15.72 -4.64 5.53
N GLY A 90 16.92 -4.12 5.77
CA GLY A 90 17.70 -4.36 6.98
C GLY A 90 17.05 -3.82 8.25
N ALA A 91 17.54 -4.24 9.42
CA ALA A 91 17.05 -3.77 10.70
C ALA A 91 17.16 -2.24 10.82
N GLY A 92 16.08 -1.58 11.24
CA GLY A 92 15.99 -0.12 11.33
C GLY A 92 15.95 0.61 9.98
N GLN A 93 16.05 -0.09 8.85
CA GLN A 93 16.01 0.54 7.54
C GLN A 93 14.58 0.91 7.12
N GLN A 94 14.51 1.95 6.30
CA GLN A 94 13.30 2.46 5.69
C GLN A 94 13.48 2.47 4.17
N SER A 95 12.41 2.12 3.45
CA SER A 95 12.32 2.23 2.01
C SER A 95 11.03 2.93 1.61
N GLN A 96 11.06 3.67 0.52
CA GLN A 96 9.92 4.44 0.03
C GLN A 96 9.77 4.27 -1.48
N ALA A 97 8.53 4.18 -1.93
CA ALA A 97 8.17 4.23 -3.35
C ALA A 97 6.83 4.96 -3.51
N ASP A 98 6.59 5.46 -4.71
CA ASP A 98 5.34 6.10 -5.08
C ASP A 98 4.84 5.62 -6.46
N ALA A 99 3.52 5.67 -6.62
CA ALA A 99 2.86 5.41 -7.88
C ALA A 99 1.61 6.29 -8.00
N ASP A 100 1.37 6.88 -9.16
CA ASP A 100 0.26 7.81 -9.38
C ASP A 100 -1.07 7.07 -9.54
N LEU A 101 -1.97 7.21 -8.55
CA LEU A 101 -3.29 6.58 -8.54
C LEU A 101 -4.12 6.93 -9.78
N THR A 102 -3.91 8.11 -10.38
CA THR A 102 -4.66 8.56 -11.55
C THR A 102 -4.35 7.75 -12.82
N LEU A 103 -3.25 6.98 -12.82
CA LEU A 103 -2.91 6.06 -13.90
C LEU A 103 -3.75 4.78 -13.90
N ALA A 104 -4.36 4.44 -12.76
CA ALA A 104 -5.09 3.19 -12.57
C ALA A 104 -6.53 3.36 -12.09
N TYR A 105 -6.91 4.54 -11.60
CA TYR A 105 -8.25 4.85 -11.10
C TYR A 105 -8.79 6.13 -11.73
N ASP A 106 -10.10 6.15 -11.96
CA ASP A 106 -10.81 7.35 -12.38
C ASP A 106 -11.14 8.23 -11.16
N LEU A 107 -10.28 9.22 -10.93
CA LEU A 107 -10.40 10.18 -9.81
C LEU A 107 -10.92 11.55 -10.26
N SER A 108 -11.63 11.59 -11.40
CA SER A 108 -12.13 12.83 -12.02
C SER A 108 -13.31 13.46 -11.27
N ARG A 109 -13.89 12.75 -10.30
CA ARG A 109 -15.03 13.21 -9.51
C ARG A 109 -14.56 13.85 -8.20
N PRO A 110 -15.04 15.05 -7.84
CA PRO A 110 -14.77 15.62 -6.53
C PRO A 110 -15.50 14.82 -5.44
N GLY A 111 -14.98 14.86 -4.22
CA GLY A 111 -15.57 14.20 -3.05
C GLY A 111 -14.54 13.53 -2.15
N ARG A 112 -15.02 12.81 -1.13
CA ARG A 112 -14.17 12.12 -0.15
C ARG A 112 -13.91 10.69 -0.60
N TYR A 113 -12.64 10.36 -0.66
CA TYR A 113 -12.18 9.02 -0.99
C TYR A 113 -11.68 8.29 0.25
N GLN A 114 -11.86 6.98 0.27
CA GLN A 114 -11.22 6.06 1.21
C GLN A 114 -10.43 5.03 0.41
N LEU A 115 -9.20 4.76 0.85
CA LEU A 115 -8.29 3.80 0.27
C LEU A 115 -7.89 2.77 1.32
N SER A 116 -8.09 1.49 1.01
CA SER A 116 -7.59 0.36 1.79
C SER A 116 -6.99 -0.70 0.89
N TYR A 117 -5.98 -1.43 1.38
CA TYR A 117 -5.44 -2.58 0.65
C TYR A 117 -6.30 -3.83 0.86
N ARG A 118 -6.54 -4.56 -0.23
CA ARG A 118 -7.22 -5.86 -0.18
C ARG A 118 -6.35 -6.89 0.54
N ALA A 119 -7.02 -7.85 1.18
CA ALA A 119 -6.35 -9.07 1.61
C ALA A 119 -5.86 -9.83 0.37
N GLN A 120 -4.54 -10.00 0.27
CA GLN A 120 -3.96 -10.69 -0.87
C GLN A 120 -4.13 -12.20 -0.70
N PRO A 121 -4.57 -12.94 -1.75
CA PRO A 121 -4.77 -14.38 -1.70
C PRO A 121 -3.44 -15.15 -1.81
N LEU A 122 -2.41 -14.70 -1.11
CA LEU A 122 -1.08 -15.29 -1.12
C LEU A 122 -0.75 -15.94 0.22
N THR A 123 -0.24 -17.18 0.15
CA THR A 123 0.47 -17.80 1.26
C THR A 123 1.96 -17.67 0.99
N LEU A 124 2.63 -16.80 1.74
CA LEU A 124 4.07 -16.62 1.62
C LEU A 124 4.79 -17.69 2.42
N THR A 125 5.64 -18.47 1.75
CA THR A 125 6.57 -19.42 2.39
C THR A 125 7.88 -18.75 2.81
N ARG A 126 8.13 -17.52 2.33
CA ARG A 126 9.27 -16.65 2.67
C ARG A 126 8.85 -15.19 2.71
N GLY A 127 9.61 -14.37 3.41
CA GLY A 127 9.40 -12.92 3.46
C GLY A 127 8.07 -12.49 4.05
N VAL A 128 7.74 -11.22 3.86
CA VAL A 128 6.54 -10.57 4.39
C VAL A 128 5.89 -9.69 3.33
N ALA A 129 4.56 -9.58 3.37
CA ALA A 129 3.81 -8.59 2.60
C ALA A 129 3.46 -7.39 3.50
N PRO A 130 3.52 -6.15 2.98
CA PRO A 130 3.07 -4.98 3.73
C PRO A 130 1.61 -5.07 4.17
N ARG A 131 1.34 -4.63 5.39
CA ARG A 131 -0.01 -4.41 5.91
C ARG A 131 -0.12 -2.95 6.28
N CYS A 132 -0.94 -2.22 5.52
CA CYS A 132 -0.98 -0.77 5.58
C CYS A 132 -2.34 -0.28 6.13
N PRO A 133 -2.37 0.86 6.82
CA PRO A 133 -3.60 1.43 7.35
C PRO A 133 -4.52 1.93 6.22
N VAL A 134 -5.81 2.08 6.54
CA VAL A 134 -6.76 2.80 5.69
C VAL A 134 -6.41 4.30 5.71
N ILE A 135 -6.48 4.96 4.54
CA ILE A 135 -6.32 6.41 4.44
C ILE A 135 -7.52 7.06 3.77
N HIS A 136 -7.69 8.35 4.02
CA HIS A 136 -8.72 9.18 3.40
C HIS A 136 -8.10 10.42 2.75
N PHE A 137 -8.69 10.86 1.64
CA PHE A 137 -8.32 12.10 0.98
C PHE A 137 -9.52 12.72 0.26
N THR A 138 -9.41 13.97 -0.14
CA THR A 138 -10.49 14.70 -0.83
C THR A 138 -10.01 15.17 -2.19
N ARG A 139 -10.81 14.91 -3.23
CA ARG A 139 -10.64 15.57 -4.53
C ARG A 139 -11.55 16.79 -4.61
N LEU A 140 -10.98 17.94 -4.93
CA LEU A 140 -11.68 19.21 -5.13
C LEU A 140 -12.04 19.38 -6.62
N PRO A 141 -13.09 20.15 -6.96
CA PRO A 141 -13.40 20.51 -8.34
C PRO A 141 -12.19 21.10 -9.08
N ALA A 142 -12.20 20.99 -10.41
CA ALA A 142 -11.27 21.75 -11.24
C ALA A 142 -11.52 23.25 -11.02
N SER A 143 -10.44 24.06 -11.08
CA SER A 143 -10.55 25.53 -11.02
C SER A 143 -11.30 26.10 -12.21
#